data_AF-A0ABD4WSW1-F1
#
_entry.id   AF-A0ABD4WSW1-F1
#
_cell.length_a   1.000
_cell.length_b   1.000
_cell.length_c   1.000
_cell.angle_alpha   90.00
_cell.angle_beta   90.00
_cell.angle_gamma   90.00
#
_symmetry.space_group_name_H-M   'P 1'
#
loop_
_entity.id
_entity.type
_entity.pdbx_description
1 polymer ?
#
loop_
_entity_poly.entity_id
_entity_poly.type
_entity_poly.pdbx_seq_one_letter_code
_entity_poly.pdbx_strand_id
1 'polypeptide(L)'
;MGGSTDVDEAFKWMIQKANGGDFLVIRATGTDAYNSYIYDLAKSIGKPLNSVSTIVVDDLIRAGSDSSLIDKINKAEGIFFAGGNQADYVDFLEGSPALTALNNRITQGIPFGGTSAGTMIQGDHIYDSISAGSTTLDSKQR
;
A
#
# COMPACT_ATOMS: atom_id res chain seq x y z
N MET A 1 -1.91 13.28 -6.42
CA MET A 1 -3.29 13.27 -5.90
C MET A 1 -3.43 14.40 -4.90
N GLY A 2 -4.14 15.48 -5.23
CA GLY A 2 -4.22 16.69 -4.40
C GLY A 2 -5.60 17.33 -4.45
N GLY A 3 -6.45 16.99 -3.48
CA GLY A 3 -7.80 17.53 -3.33
C GLY A 3 -8.80 16.43 -2.99
N SER A 4 -9.70 16.70 -2.04
CA SER A 4 -10.63 15.72 -1.46
C SER A 4 -11.38 14.88 -2.50
N THR A 5 -11.78 15.47 -3.63
CA THR A 5 -12.48 14.78 -4.73
C THR A 5 -11.59 13.85 -5.56
N ASP A 6 -10.32 14.16 -5.74
CA ASP A 6 -9.40 13.28 -6.47
C ASP A 6 -9.17 12.01 -5.68
N VAL A 7 -9.05 12.15 -4.37
CA VAL A 7 -8.84 11.04 -3.43
C VAL A 7 -10.06 10.12 -3.39
N ASP A 8 -11.27 10.67 -3.40
CA ASP A 8 -12.52 9.90 -3.54
C ASP A 8 -12.53 9.02 -4.80
N GLU A 9 -12.22 9.59 -5.97
CA GLU A 9 -12.22 8.83 -7.23
C GLU A 9 -11.13 7.74 -7.26
N ALA A 10 -9.95 8.01 -6.71
CA ALA A 10 -8.94 6.98 -6.55
C ALA A 10 -9.38 5.86 -5.61
N PHE A 11 -10.00 6.17 -4.48
CA PHE A 11 -10.54 5.13 -3.60
C PHE A 11 -11.64 4.33 -4.30
N LYS A 12 -12.57 4.97 -5.01
CA LYS A 12 -13.60 4.25 -5.79
C LYS A 12 -12.97 3.30 -6.80
N TRP A 13 -11.95 3.75 -7.54
CA TRP A 13 -11.23 2.91 -8.51
C TRP A 13 -10.55 1.73 -7.82
N MET A 14 -9.85 1.96 -6.70
CA MET A 14 -9.18 0.90 -5.96
C MET A 14 -10.19 -0.09 -5.36
N ILE A 15 -11.30 0.38 -4.78
CA ILE A 15 -12.37 -0.46 -4.23
C ILE A 15 -12.97 -1.36 -5.32
N GLN A 16 -13.24 -0.80 -6.51
CA GLN A 16 -13.76 -1.59 -7.63
C GLN A 16 -12.78 -2.71 -8.05
N LYS A 17 -11.48 -2.43 -7.99
CA LYS A 17 -10.42 -3.39 -8.33
C LYS A 17 -10.16 -4.41 -7.22
N ALA A 18 -10.35 -4.04 -5.96
CA ALA A 18 -10.27 -4.95 -4.80
C ALA A 18 -11.40 -5.99 -4.80
N ASN A 19 -12.46 -5.79 -5.59
CA ASN A 19 -13.49 -6.76 -5.90
C ASN A 19 -14.11 -7.45 -4.67
N GLY A 20 -14.32 -6.68 -3.59
CA GLY A 20 -14.90 -7.16 -2.35
C GLY A 20 -13.93 -7.82 -1.37
N GLY A 21 -12.62 -7.77 -1.63
CA GLY A 21 -11.59 -8.26 -0.71
C GLY A 21 -11.25 -7.31 0.43
N ASP A 22 -10.08 -7.53 1.03
CA ASP A 22 -9.54 -6.78 2.16
C ASP A 22 -8.78 -5.54 1.68
N PHE A 23 -9.12 -4.38 2.23
CA PHE A 23 -8.46 -3.12 1.92
C PHE A 23 -7.56 -2.69 3.08
N LEU A 24 -6.27 -2.52 2.80
CA LEU A 24 -5.26 -2.18 3.79
C LEU A 24 -4.80 -0.74 3.60
N VAL A 25 -4.82 0.03 4.69
CA VAL A 25 -4.26 1.38 4.77
C VAL A 25 -2.98 1.33 5.60
N ILE A 26 -1.86 1.79 5.03
CA ILE A 26 -0.58 1.90 5.73
C ILE A 26 -0.34 3.37 6.04
N ARG A 27 -0.06 3.68 7.31
CA ARG A 27 0.20 5.03 7.80
C ARG A 27 1.48 5.06 8.63
N ALA A 28 2.32 6.06 8.42
CA ALA A 28 3.42 6.36 9.32
C ALA A 28 2.95 7.04 10.63
N THR A 29 1.86 7.81 10.57
CA THR A 29 1.32 8.52 11.74
C THR A 29 -0.21 8.65 11.70
N GLY A 30 -0.80 9.01 12.83
CA GLY A 30 -2.23 9.31 12.97
C GLY A 30 -3.05 8.13 13.45
N THR A 31 -4.28 8.02 12.97
CA THR A 31 -5.27 7.03 13.44
C THR A 31 -5.81 6.19 12.29
N ASP A 32 -6.73 5.29 12.59
CA ASP A 32 -7.47 4.47 11.62
C ASP A 32 -8.65 5.19 10.94
N ALA A 33 -8.65 6.53 10.94
CA ALA A 33 -9.75 7.35 10.42
C ALA A 33 -10.17 7.07 8.97
N TYR A 34 -9.31 6.44 8.16
CA TYR A 34 -9.66 6.01 6.80
C TYR A 34 -10.60 4.79 6.78
N ASN A 35 -10.62 3.95 7.82
CA ASN A 35 -11.37 2.70 7.82
C ASN A 35 -12.85 2.94 7.58
N SER A 36 -13.49 3.76 8.43
CA SER A 36 -14.93 4.05 8.31
C SER A 36 -15.25 4.73 6.98
N TYR A 37 -14.44 5.71 6.57
CA TYR A 37 -14.65 6.44 5.33
C TYR A 37 -14.57 5.53 4.09
N ILE A 38 -13.53 4.70 3.95
CA ILE A 38 -13.38 3.78 2.80
C ILE A 38 -14.49 2.72 2.81
N TYR A 39 -14.83 2.20 4.00
CA TYR A 39 -15.87 1.18 4.14
C TYR A 39 -17.26 1.71 3.77
N ASP A 40 -17.59 2.93 4.19
CA ASP A 40 -18.86 3.56 3.84
C ASP A 40 -18.91 4.00 2.37
N LEU A 41 -17.78 4.48 1.82
CA LEU A 41 -17.66 4.78 0.40
C LEU A 41 -17.89 3.52 -0.44
N ALA A 42 -17.28 2.39 -0.08
CA ALA A 42 -17.45 1.10 -0.74
C ALA A 42 -18.92 0.65 -0.79
N LYS A 43 -19.65 0.82 0.32
CA LYS A 43 -21.10 0.57 0.37
C LYS A 43 -21.88 1.53 -0.52
N SER A 44 -21.54 2.82 -0.48
CA SER A 44 -22.26 3.86 -1.25
C SER A 44 -22.19 3.65 -2.75
N ILE A 45 -21.11 3.04 -3.26
CA ILE A 45 -20.93 2.72 -4.69
C ILE A 45 -21.37 1.29 -5.06
N GLY A 46 -22.00 0.56 -4.13
CA GLY A 46 -22.47 -0.82 -4.36
C GLY A 46 -21.35 -1.85 -4.55
N LYS A 47 -20.16 -1.59 -3.99
CA LYS A 47 -18.98 -2.47 -4.04
C LYS A 47 -18.43 -2.69 -2.63
N PRO A 48 -19.20 -3.33 -1.72
CA PRO A 48 -18.78 -3.52 -0.35
C PRO A 48 -17.47 -4.32 -0.29
N LEU A 49 -16.57 -3.92 0.59
CA LEU A 49 -15.33 -4.64 0.91
C LEU A 49 -15.58 -5.67 2.01
N ASN A 50 -14.75 -6.71 2.08
CA ASN A 50 -14.77 -7.67 3.17
C ASN A 50 -14.33 -7.01 4.49
N SER A 51 -13.20 -6.29 4.44
CA SER A 51 -12.71 -5.52 5.57
C SER A 51 -11.93 -4.29 5.11
N VAL A 52 -11.85 -3.28 5.98
CA VAL A 52 -10.88 -2.19 5.86
C VAL A 52 -10.08 -2.15 7.15
N SER A 53 -8.77 -2.19 7.04
CA SER A 53 -7.88 -2.13 8.20
C SER A 53 -6.79 -1.10 7.99
N THR A 54 -6.37 -0.46 9.08
CA THR A 54 -5.25 0.47 9.10
C THR A 54 -4.12 -0.13 9.92
N ILE A 55 -2.90 -0.01 9.42
CA ILE A 55 -1.69 -0.22 10.17
C ILE A 55 -1.05 1.14 10.37
N VAL A 56 -1.02 1.59 11.62
CA VAL A 56 -0.22 2.74 12.03
C VAL A 56 1.11 2.19 12.49
N VAL A 57 2.16 2.53 11.77
CA VAL A 57 3.50 2.06 12.03
C VAL A 57 4.21 3.08 12.91
N ASP A 58 4.32 2.77 14.20
CA ASP A 58 4.99 3.60 15.21
C ASP A 58 6.52 3.36 15.25
N ASP A 59 6.97 2.14 14.95
CA ASP A 59 8.36 1.76 14.71
C ASP A 59 8.50 1.12 13.34
N LEU A 60 8.94 1.91 12.37
CA LEU A 60 8.93 1.58 10.94
C LEU A 60 9.90 0.45 10.58
N ILE A 61 11.08 0.45 11.19
CA ILE A 61 12.09 -0.60 10.96
C ILE A 61 11.59 -1.94 11.50
N ARG A 62 11.04 -1.96 12.72
CA ARG A 62 10.53 -3.19 13.32
C ARG A 62 9.31 -3.73 12.56
N ALA A 63 8.41 -2.84 12.15
CA ALA A 63 7.19 -3.21 11.45
C ALA A 63 7.45 -3.87 10.10
N GLY A 64 8.52 -3.50 9.39
CA GLY A 64 8.91 -4.12 8.12
C GLY A 64 9.16 -5.64 8.24
N SER A 65 9.46 -6.13 9.44
CA SER A 65 9.72 -7.56 9.73
C SER A 65 8.65 -8.22 10.60
N ASP A 66 7.57 -7.51 10.95
CA ASP A 66 6.50 -8.06 11.79
C ASP A 66 5.63 -9.05 10.99
N SER A 67 5.57 -10.30 11.45
CA SER A 67 4.84 -11.36 10.74
C SER A 67 3.34 -11.10 10.63
N SER A 68 2.74 -10.44 11.63
CA SER A 68 1.31 -10.12 11.60
C SER A 68 0.99 -9.04 10.57
N LEU A 69 1.92 -8.09 10.38
CA LEU A 69 1.83 -7.05 9.37
C LEU A 69 2.01 -7.64 7.97
N ILE A 70 3.04 -8.47 7.79
CA ILE A 70 3.33 -9.17 6.54
C ILE A 70 2.13 -10.02 6.11
N ASP A 71 1.49 -10.72 7.05
CA ASP A 71 0.27 -11.50 6.78
C ASP A 71 -0.90 -10.62 6.32
N LYS A 72 -1.05 -9.41 6.88
CA LYS A 72 -2.07 -8.46 6.42
C LYS A 72 -1.77 -7.96 5.00
N ILE A 73 -0.51 -7.68 4.69
CA ILE A 73 -0.11 -7.31 3.31
C ILE A 73 -0.43 -8.45 2.35
N ASN A 74 -0.04 -9.68 2.68
CA ASN A 74 -0.25 -10.86 1.83
C ASN A 74 -1.73 -11.16 1.56
N LYS A 75 -2.63 -10.74 2.46
CA LYS A 75 -4.08 -10.93 2.34
C LYS A 75 -4.81 -9.72 1.74
N ALA A 76 -4.16 -8.57 1.58
CA ALA A 76 -4.85 -7.35 1.14
C ALA A 76 -5.11 -7.37 -0.37
N GLU A 77 -6.36 -7.23 -0.81
CA GLU A 77 -6.77 -7.04 -2.21
C GLU A 77 -6.73 -5.57 -2.65
N GLY A 78 -6.40 -4.64 -1.77
CA GLY A 78 -6.03 -3.27 -2.12
C GLY A 78 -5.17 -2.64 -1.04
N ILE A 79 -4.14 -1.88 -1.43
CA ILE A 79 -3.19 -1.26 -0.49
C ILE A 79 -3.06 0.23 -0.75
N PHE A 80 -3.30 1.05 0.28
CA PHE A 80 -3.18 2.50 0.21
C PHE A 80 -2.20 3.05 1.24
N PHE A 81 -1.24 3.85 0.79
CA PHE A 81 -0.29 4.58 1.64
C PHE A 81 -0.82 6.00 1.90
N ALA A 82 -1.13 6.29 3.16
CA ALA A 82 -1.60 7.62 3.54
C ALA A 82 -0.48 8.66 3.52
N GLY A 83 -0.87 9.94 3.53
CA GLY A 83 0.08 11.05 3.68
C GLY A 83 0.88 10.95 4.99
N GLY A 84 2.13 11.42 4.96
CA GLY A 84 3.10 11.34 6.05
C GLY A 84 4.49 11.74 5.56
N ASN A 85 5.52 11.43 6.34
CA ASN A 85 6.90 11.59 5.91
C ASN A 85 7.29 10.43 4.98
N GLN A 86 7.95 10.73 3.85
CA GLN A 86 8.38 9.73 2.87
C GLN A 86 9.48 8.82 3.42
N ALA A 87 10.41 9.38 4.21
CA ALA A 87 11.53 8.64 4.78
C ALA A 87 11.03 7.45 5.62
N ASP A 88 9.93 7.66 6.33
CA ASP A 88 9.31 6.63 7.15
C ASP A 88 8.93 5.39 6.34
N TYR A 89 8.34 5.57 5.15
CA TYR A 89 7.97 4.47 4.28
C TYR A 89 9.19 3.79 3.64
N VAL A 90 10.27 4.53 3.40
CA VAL A 90 11.54 3.96 2.93
C VAL A 90 12.12 3.07 4.03
N ASP A 91 12.24 3.56 5.27
CA ASP A 91 12.76 2.79 6.41
C ASP A 91 11.92 1.54 6.71
N PHE A 92 10.60 1.60 6.47
CA PHE A 92 9.70 0.46 6.60
C PHE A 92 9.90 -0.61 5.50
N LEU A 93 10.21 -0.20 4.27
CA LEU A 93 10.28 -1.10 3.11
C LEU A 93 11.70 -1.56 2.79
N GLU A 94 12.71 -0.72 2.95
CA GLU A 94 14.06 -0.98 2.49
C GLU A 94 14.66 -2.19 3.21
N GLY A 95 15.00 -3.23 2.43
CA GLY A 95 15.58 -4.46 2.96
C GLY A 95 14.63 -5.29 3.84
N SER A 96 13.34 -4.97 3.91
CA SER A 96 12.39 -5.62 4.81
C SER A 96 11.53 -6.71 4.12
N PRO A 97 11.08 -7.73 4.86
CA PRO A 97 10.10 -8.69 4.36
C PRO A 97 8.78 -8.05 3.89
N ALA A 98 8.39 -6.89 4.45
CA ALA A 98 7.20 -6.17 4.02
C ALA A 98 7.29 -5.69 2.57
N LEU A 99 8.47 -5.29 2.08
CA LEU A 99 8.67 -4.95 0.66
C LEU A 99 8.47 -6.18 -0.24
N THR A 100 8.98 -7.33 0.18
CA THR A 100 8.77 -8.59 -0.56
C THR A 100 7.28 -8.92 -0.66
N ALA A 101 6.55 -8.83 0.47
CA ALA A 101 5.10 -9.05 0.50
C ALA A 101 4.34 -8.06 -0.39
N LEU A 102 4.71 -6.77 -0.34
CA LEU A 102 4.12 -5.74 -1.18
C LEU A 102 4.34 -6.02 -2.67
N ASN A 103 5.56 -6.37 -3.07
CA ASN A 103 5.90 -6.70 -4.45
C ASN A 103 5.12 -7.92 -4.96
N ASN A 104 4.95 -8.94 -4.13
CA ASN A 104 4.13 -10.10 -4.48
C ASN A 104 2.67 -9.71 -4.75
N ARG A 105 2.11 -8.77 -3.99
CA ARG A 105 0.75 -8.29 -4.23
C ARG A 105 0.65 -7.41 -5.46
N ILE A 106 1.61 -6.51 -5.68
CA ILE A 106 1.67 -5.65 -6.88
C ILE A 106 1.77 -6.51 -8.16
N THR A 107 2.62 -7.54 -8.16
CA THR A 107 2.75 -8.48 -9.30
C THR A 107 1.49 -9.30 -9.54
N GLN A 108 0.68 -9.55 -8.51
CA GLN A 108 -0.65 -10.15 -8.62
C GLN A 108 -1.72 -9.18 -9.13
N GLY A 109 -1.36 -7.92 -9.37
CA GLY A 109 -2.22 -6.92 -10.01
C GLY A 109 -3.23 -6.27 -9.06
N ILE A 110 -3.01 -6.32 -7.75
CA ILE A 110 -3.90 -5.62 -6.82
C ILE A 110 -3.78 -4.09 -7.02
N PRO A 111 -4.86 -3.34 -6.82
CA PRO A 111 -4.79 -1.88 -6.76
C PRO A 111 -3.89 -1.42 -5.62
N PHE A 112 -2.92 -0.56 -5.95
CA PHE A 112 -2.08 0.13 -4.97
C PHE A 112 -2.04 1.64 -5.26
N GLY A 113 -1.91 2.46 -4.22
CA GLY A 113 -1.84 3.91 -4.38
C GLY A 113 -1.49 4.66 -3.10
N GLY A 114 -1.45 5.98 -3.16
CA GLY A 114 -1.27 6.79 -1.97
C GLY A 114 -1.27 8.30 -2.21
N THR A 115 -1.51 9.06 -1.15
CA THR A 115 -1.54 10.52 -1.18
C THR A 115 -0.19 11.11 -0.80
N SER A 116 0.41 11.90 -1.70
CA SER A 116 1.69 12.61 -1.49
C SER A 116 2.88 11.65 -1.31
N ALA A 117 3.15 11.17 -0.10
CA ALA A 117 4.26 10.25 0.18
C ALA A 117 4.06 8.89 -0.52
N GLY A 118 2.84 8.37 -0.55
CA GLY A 118 2.52 7.17 -1.32
C GLY A 118 2.49 7.36 -2.84
N THR A 119 2.56 8.60 -3.32
CA THR A 119 2.73 8.89 -4.76
C THR A 119 4.20 8.76 -5.18
N MET A 120 5.16 8.87 -4.25
CA MET A 120 6.59 8.61 -4.51
C MET A 120 6.91 7.12 -4.65
N ILE A 121 6.07 6.21 -4.12
CA ILE A 121 6.17 4.77 -4.44
C ILE A 121 5.84 4.51 -5.93
N GLN A 122 5.10 5.42 -6.58
CA GLN A 122 4.87 5.42 -8.03
C GLN A 122 5.86 6.31 -8.80
N GLY A 123 6.81 6.98 -8.13
CA GLY A 123 7.88 7.74 -8.77
C GLY A 123 9.12 6.87 -9.00
N ASP A 124 9.81 7.10 -10.11
CA ASP A 124 10.86 6.28 -10.74
C ASP A 124 11.87 5.57 -9.81
N HIS A 125 12.11 6.05 -8.59
CA HIS A 125 13.08 5.46 -7.67
C HIS A 125 12.61 4.22 -6.88
N ILE A 126 11.32 4.10 -6.56
CA ILE A 126 10.78 2.86 -5.95
C ILE A 126 10.35 1.88 -7.05
N TYR A 127 9.93 2.39 -8.22
CA TYR A 127 9.70 1.53 -9.37
C TYR A 127 11.00 0.83 -9.82
N ASP A 128 12.15 1.53 -9.75
CA ASP A 128 13.47 0.92 -10.00
C ASP A 128 13.90 -0.09 -8.93
N SER A 129 13.60 0.11 -7.63
CA SER A 129 13.94 -0.89 -6.60
C SER A 129 12.98 -2.09 -6.59
N ILE A 130 11.71 -1.89 -6.96
CA ILE A 130 10.70 -2.95 -7.15
C ILE A 130 10.95 -3.72 -8.46
N SER A 131 11.41 -3.08 -9.52
CA SER A 131 11.83 -3.72 -10.77
C SER A 131 13.20 -4.40 -10.64
N ALA A 132 14.16 -3.81 -9.91
CA ALA A 132 15.46 -4.41 -9.64
C ALA A 132 15.37 -5.61 -8.69
N GLY A 133 14.41 -5.63 -7.76
CA GLY A 133 14.14 -6.79 -6.90
C GLY A 133 13.55 -8.01 -7.63
N SER A 134 12.96 -7.81 -8.82
CA SER A 134 12.43 -8.86 -9.69
C SER A 134 13.33 -9.14 -10.91
N THR A 135 14.53 -8.57 -10.96
CA THR A 135 15.54 -8.99 -11.92
C THR A 135 16.54 -9.85 -11.18
N THR A 136 16.48 -11.15 -11.47
CA THR A 136 17.56 -12.09 -11.21
C THR A 136 18.88 -11.38 -11.46
N LEU A 137 19.76 -11.34 -10.45
CA LEU A 137 21.18 -11.03 -10.65
C LEU A 137 21.79 -12.17 -11.47
N ASP A 138 21.46 -12.21 -12.75
CA ASP A 138 22.08 -13.06 -13.74
C ASP A 138 21.92 -12.38 -15.11
N SER A 139 22.86 -11.50 -15.44
CA SER A 139 23.97 -11.90 -16.30
C SER A 139 24.65 -10.72 -17.00
N LYS A 140 25.98 -10.83 -17.03
CA LYS A 140 26.95 -10.39 -18.05
C LYS A 140 27.52 -8.95 -18.02
N GLN A 141 28.76 -8.94 -17.53
CA GLN A 141 29.98 -8.52 -18.24
C GLN A 141 30.00 -7.14 -18.91
N ARG A 142 30.88 -6.29 -18.38
CA ARG A 142 31.96 -5.72 -19.19
C ARG A 142 33.30 -6.09 -18.58
#